data_AF-A0A7T4PIA0-F1
#
_entry.id   AF-A0A7T4PIA0-F1
#
_cell.length_a   1.000
_cell.length_b   1.000
_cell.length_c   1.000
_cell.angle_alpha   90.00
_cell.angle_beta   90.00
_cell.angle_gamma   90.00
#
_symmetry.space_group_name_H-M   'P 1'
#
loop_
_entity.id
_entity.type
_entity.pdbx_description
1 polymer ?
#
loop_
_entity_poly.entity_id
_entity_poly.type
_entity_poly.pdbx_seq_one_letter_code
_entity_poly.pdbx_strand_id
1 'polypeptide(L)'
;MSERVEECRRDLANLKRFADEIDRTLDAVDATSGHNVWKGPAADNFREEWGRKRKKLHDTLEAARGQRAKILRRVQEEEEKKKKGEPK
;
A
#
# COMPACT_ATOMS: atom_id res chain seq x y z
N MET A 1 11.55 -8.95 23.59
CA MET A 1 10.64 -9.36 22.48
C MET A 1 11.41 -10.39 21.66
N SER A 2 10.78 -11.45 21.13
CA SER A 2 11.54 -12.43 20.32
C SER A 2 12.02 -11.78 19.02
N GLU A 3 13.25 -12.07 18.58
CA GLU A 3 13.85 -11.59 17.33
C GLU A 3 12.92 -11.77 16.11
N ARG A 4 12.16 -12.88 16.07
CA ARG A 4 11.14 -13.15 15.05
C ARG A 4 10.01 -12.12 15.01
N VAL A 5 9.61 -11.58 16.17
CA VAL A 5 8.57 -10.55 16.24
C VAL A 5 9.08 -9.22 15.69
N GLU A 6 10.35 -8.89 15.95
CA GLU A 6 10.99 -7.68 15.42
C GLU A 6 11.23 -7.77 13.91
N GLU A 7 11.58 -8.94 13.40
CA GLU A 7 11.64 -9.24 11.96
C GLU A 7 10.27 -9.04 11.30
N CYS A 8 9.21 -9.66 11.82
CA CYS A 8 7.86 -9.49 11.28
C CYS A 8 7.39 -8.02 11.33
N ARG A 9 7.75 -7.24 12.36
CA ARG A 9 7.44 -5.81 12.42
C ARG A 9 8.17 -5.03 11.33
N ARG A 10 9.44 -5.35 11.05
CA ARG A 10 10.20 -4.76 9.94
C ARG A 10 9.59 -5.12 8.60
N ASP A 11 9.17 -6.36 8.39
CA ASP A 11 8.51 -6.78 7.15
C ASP A 11 7.21 -6.01 6.91
N LEU A 12 6.39 -5.85 7.95
CA LEU A 12 5.16 -5.04 7.86
C LEU A 12 5.46 -3.56 7.59
N ALA A 13 6.57 -3.02 8.09
CA ALA A 13 7.00 -1.66 7.76
C ALA A 13 7.44 -1.55 6.30
N ASN A 14 8.22 -2.53 5.81
CA ASN A 14 8.67 -2.61 4.43
C ASN A 14 7.49 -2.72 3.46
N LEU A 15 6.49 -3.56 3.74
CA LEU A 15 5.28 -3.68 2.92
C LEU A 15 4.55 -2.34 2.75
N LYS A 16 4.47 -1.54 3.83
CA LYS A 16 3.91 -0.18 3.72
C LYS A 16 4.77 0.69 2.80
N ARG A 17 6.09 0.69 3.01
CA ARG A 17 7.01 1.49 2.19
C ARG A 17 6.90 1.13 0.71
N PHE A 18 6.87 -0.15 0.38
CA PHE A 18 6.74 -0.61 -1.01
C PHE A 18 5.41 -0.22 -1.63
N ALA A 19 4.29 -0.33 -0.91
CA ALA A 19 3.00 0.15 -1.41
C ALA A 19 3.01 1.65 -1.70
N ASP A 20 3.60 2.45 -0.81
CA ASP A 20 3.71 3.90 -0.98
C ASP A 20 4.66 4.28 -2.14
N GLU A 21 5.71 3.50 -2.39
CA GLU A 21 6.64 3.69 -3.53
C GLU A 21 6.00 3.34 -4.87
N ILE A 22 5.17 2.29 -4.91
CA ILE A 22 4.39 1.94 -6.10
C ILE A 22 3.45 3.10 -6.44
N ASP A 23 2.68 3.63 -5.48
CA ASP A 23 1.77 4.76 -5.73
C ASP A 23 2.51 5.98 -6.29
N ARG A 24 3.64 6.37 -5.69
CA ARG A 24 4.46 7.48 -6.21
C ARG A 24 4.93 7.25 -7.65
N THR A 25 5.28 6.01 -7.97
CA THR A 25 5.71 5.63 -9.32
C THR A 25 4.55 5.74 -10.31
N LEU A 26 3.34 5.32 -9.91
CA LEU A 26 2.14 5.48 -10.73
C LEU A 26 1.81 6.96 -10.97
N ASP A 27 1.95 7.81 -9.95
CA ASP A 27 1.76 9.26 -10.06
C ASP A 27 2.80 9.93 -10.97
N ALA A 28 4.04 9.43 -11.00
CA ALA A 28 5.08 9.93 -11.90
C ALA A 28 4.76 9.67 -13.38
N VAL A 29 4.06 8.57 -13.69
CA VAL A 29 3.60 8.29 -15.07
C VAL A 29 2.58 9.34 -15.52
N ASP A 30 1.67 9.77 -14.64
CA ASP A 30 0.72 10.84 -14.95
C ASP A 30 1.42 12.16 -15.29
N ALA A 31 2.44 12.51 -14.49
CA ALA A 31 3.22 13.74 -14.70
C ALA A 31 3.90 13.76 -16.08
N THR A 32 4.31 12.58 -16.59
CA THR A 32 5.01 12.44 -17.87
C THR A 32 4.07 12.16 -19.06
N SER A 33 2.79 11.84 -18.81
CA SER A 33 1.80 11.49 -19.84
C SER A 33 0.57 12.42 -19.90
N GLY A 34 0.60 13.53 -19.15
CA GLY A 34 -0.47 14.51 -19.11
C GLY A 34 -0.79 15.13 -20.48
N HIS A 35 -2.00 15.69 -20.61
CA HIS A 35 -2.52 16.30 -21.85
C HIS A 35 -1.62 17.41 -22.42
N ASN A 36 -0.79 18.03 -21.57
CA ASN A 36 0.10 19.11 -21.96
C ASN A 36 1.43 18.58 -22.52
N VAL A 37 1.78 17.33 -22.22
CA VAL A 37 3.07 16.69 -22.54
C VAL A 37 2.99 15.86 -23.81
N TRP A 38 1.93 15.05 -23.97
CA TRP A 38 1.76 14.16 -25.13
C TRP A 38 0.32 14.19 -25.65
N LYS A 39 0.15 14.45 -26.95
CA LYS A 39 -1.14 14.72 -27.61
C LYS A 39 -1.38 13.81 -28.82
N GLY A 40 -2.65 13.70 -29.21
CA GLY A 40 -3.13 12.94 -30.37
C GLY A 40 -3.84 11.64 -29.99
N PRO A 41 -4.48 10.96 -30.95
CA PRO A 41 -5.34 9.80 -30.68
C PRO A 41 -4.65 8.66 -29.92
N ALA A 42 -3.36 8.42 -30.19
CA ALA A 42 -2.57 7.42 -29.46
C ALA A 42 -2.39 7.79 -27.98
N ALA A 43 -2.21 9.08 -27.68
CA ALA A 43 -2.08 9.58 -26.32
C ALA A 43 -3.42 9.49 -25.56
N ASP A 44 -4.53 9.74 -26.25
CA ASP A 44 -5.88 9.61 -25.67
C ASP A 44 -6.19 8.15 -25.33
N ASN A 45 -5.92 7.22 -26.25
CA ASN A 45 -6.08 5.78 -26.01
C ASN A 45 -5.21 5.30 -24.84
N PHE A 46 -3.94 5.74 -24.78
CA PHE A 46 -3.06 5.42 -23.66
C PHE A 46 -3.65 5.91 -22.33
N ARG A 47 -4.11 7.17 -22.25
CA ARG A 47 -4.68 7.73 -21.01
C ARG A 47 -5.92 6.98 -20.55
N GLU A 48 -6.78 6.58 -21.47
CA GLU A 48 -7.97 5.79 -21.15
C GLU A 48 -7.59 4.43 -20.54
N GLU A 49 -6.70 3.69 -21.20
CA GLU A 49 -6.24 2.40 -20.69
C GLU A 49 -5.45 2.52 -19.39
N TRP A 50 -4.56 3.52 -19.31
CA TRP A 50 -3.75 3.80 -18.14
C TRP A 50 -4.62 4.14 -16.94
N GLY A 51 -5.62 5.01 -17.10
CA GLY A 51 -6.55 5.37 -16.04
C GLY A 51 -7.28 4.15 -15.47
N ARG A 52 -7.74 3.23 -16.33
CA ARG A 52 -8.36 1.96 -15.89
C ARG A 52 -7.38 1.07 -15.12
N LYS A 53 -6.17 0.86 -15.64
CA LYS A 53 -5.16 0.00 -15.02
C LYS A 53 -4.67 0.58 -13.70
N ARG A 54 -4.37 1.87 -13.67
CA ARG A 54 -3.92 2.61 -12.48
C ARG A 54 -4.97 2.56 -11.38
N LYS A 55 -6.25 2.80 -11.71
CA LYS A 55 -7.33 2.67 -10.73
C LYS A 55 -7.34 1.28 -10.08
N LYS A 56 -7.26 0.22 -10.89
CA LYS A 56 -7.21 -1.15 -10.38
C LYS A 56 -5.99 -1.41 -9.48
N LEU A 57 -4.84 -0.83 -9.81
CA LEU A 57 -3.62 -0.92 -8.98
C LEU A 57 -3.82 -0.20 -7.64
N HIS A 58 -4.31 1.03 -7.64
CA HIS A 58 -4.63 1.76 -6.41
C HIS A 58 -5.64 1.02 -5.54
N ASP A 59 -6.75 0.53 -6.11
CA ASP A 59 -7.76 -0.23 -5.36
C ASP A 59 -7.14 -1.49 -4.69
N THR A 60 -6.22 -2.15 -5.39
CA THR A 60 -5.50 -3.33 -4.86
C THR A 60 -4.53 -2.94 -3.74
N LEU A 61 -3.80 -1.83 -3.88
CA LEU A 61 -2.89 -1.33 -2.85
C LEU A 61 -3.64 -0.87 -1.60
N GLU A 62 -4.78 -0.18 -1.77
CA GLU A 62 -5.66 0.21 -0.67
C GLU A 62 -6.23 -1.01 0.06
N ALA A 63 -6.66 -2.04 -0.67
CA ALA A 63 -7.08 -3.31 -0.06
C ALA A 63 -5.96 -3.95 0.78
N ALA A 64 -4.72 -3.97 0.25
CA ALA A 64 -3.56 -4.48 0.97
C ALA A 64 -3.25 -3.66 2.23
N ARG A 65 -3.31 -2.33 2.16
CA ARG A 65 -3.17 -1.43 3.32
C ARG A 65 -4.24 -1.70 4.38
N GLY A 66 -5.49 -1.88 3.96
CA GLY A 66 -6.60 -2.22 4.84
C GLY A 66 -6.40 -3.56 5.56
N GLN A 67 -5.97 -4.60 4.83
CA GLN A 67 -5.63 -5.90 5.42
C GLN A 67 -4.49 -5.80 6.43
N ARG A 68 -3.42 -5.07 6.09
CA ARG A 68 -2.29 -4.81 7.00
C ARG A 68 -2.75 -4.11 8.28
N ALA A 69 -3.59 -3.08 8.17
CA ALA A 69 -4.12 -2.35 9.33
C ALA A 69 -4.96 -3.27 10.23
N LYS A 70 -5.81 -4.12 9.63
CA LYS A 70 -6.61 -5.12 10.37
C LYS A 70 -5.73 -6.12 11.12
N ILE A 71 -4.67 -6.62 10.50
CA ILE A 71 -3.72 -7.54 11.13
C ILE A 71 -3.01 -6.87 12.30
N LEU A 72 -2.48 -5.65 12.11
CA LEU A 72 -1.81 -4.91 13.18
C LEU A 72 -2.72 -4.65 14.38
N ARG A 73 -3.98 -4.28 14.12
CA ARG A 73 -4.97 -4.09 15.18
C ARG A 73 -5.23 -5.37 15.97
N ARG A 74 -5.39 -6.52 15.29
CA ARG A 74 -5.57 -7.82 15.96
C ARG A 74 -4.38 -8.16 16.85
N VAL A 75 -3.16 -7.93 16.36
CA VAL A 75 -1.93 -8.16 17.15
C VAL A 75 -1.90 -7.26 18.39
N GLN A 76 -2.25 -5.98 18.26
CA GLN A 76 -2.34 -5.05 19.40
C GLN A 76 -3.37 -5.51 20.44
N GLU A 77 -4.58 -5.90 20.00
CA GLU A 77 -5.63 -6.41 20.88
C GLU A 77 -5.19 -7.69 21.61
N GLU A 78 -4.47 -8.60 20.96
CA GLU A 78 -3.90 -9.80 21.58
C GLU A 78 -2.78 -9.48 22.58
N GLU A 79 -1.89 -8.54 22.26
CA GLU A 79 -0.84 -8.08 23.17
C GLU A 79 -1.43 -7.41 24.43
N GLU A 80 -2.49 -6.60 24.28
CA GLU A 80 -3.18 -5.97 25.41
C GLU A 80 -3.89 -6.98 26.31
N LYS A 81 -4.53 -8.00 25.73
CA LYS A 81 -5.19 -9.07 26.49
C LYS A 81 -4.18 -9.88 27.31
N LYS A 82 -3.00 -10.18 26.74
CA LYS A 82 -1.92 -10.87 27.47
C LYS A 82 -1.46 -10.06 28.68
N LYS A 83 -1.22 -8.76 28.51
CA LYS A 83 -0.81 -7.87 29.61
C LYS A 83 -1.86 -7.73 30.72
N LYS A 84 -3.16 -7.85 30.39
CA LYS A 84 -4.27 -7.80 31.35
C LYS A 84 -4.54 -9.13 32.06
N GLY A 85 -4.07 -10.25 31.51
CA GLY A 85 -4.31 -11.60 32.01
C GLY A 85 -3.17 -12.23 32.79
N GLU A 86 -1.99 -11.59 32.87
CA GLU A 86 -0.90 -12.02 33.76
C GLU A 86 -1.24 -11.64 35.21
N PRO A 87 -1.42 -12.60 36.13
CA PRO A 87 -1.44 -12.29 37.56
C PRO A 87 -0.04 -11.81 37.97
N LYS A 88 0.01 -10.74 38.77
CA LYS A 88 1.23 -10.33 39.48
C LYS A 88 1.74 -11.43 40.40
#